data_AF-A0A6P5A8Q1-F1
#
_entry.id   AF-A0A6P5A8Q1-F1
#
_cell.length_a   1.000
_cell.length_b   1.000
_cell.length_c   1.000
_cell.angle_alpha   90.00
_cell.angle_beta   90.00
_cell.angle_gamma   90.00
#
_symmetry.space_group_name_H-M   'P 1'
#
loop_
_entity.id
_entity.type
_entity.pdbx_description
1 polymer ?
#
loop_
_entity_poly.entity_id
_entity_poly.type
_entity_poly.pdbx_seq_one_letter_code
_entity_poly.pdbx_strand_id
1 'polypeptide(L)'
;MVSPKSAASVLEGLATLCKTHGYVYAVGTAGQTVYNYGALGAELRRNLQAEWWQSTVTTQDNVFGIENAIQQSLPAPDVHRTPGEAVGETMQTGHQSLPQHLQHGVLSHYHSSLQLLNNKLPFGLAEVGRCFPRRTAEEERFLYSTREMTAMSMLYFVPPKKSGAWFDLFQRQRMQWWRKFASSPSSFTVVDTSDAEDMTYPTVNIQFAFPWGVDTVERITLRDDSDLLDLEKKTGLSCQGKDGRKLVVPHVLEMETYLEWASLVYLLDGLTQVTRTDVEQKILRLHCRLAPYKVAVLPGRGTASQLREITDYIARDLRTAGIPCWYSADPQHSNEQQYTWYDEMGVPFSVAVNENTIKTGITLVRNRDTTIKEQVHISQLQHMLLRYMQAD
;
A
#
# COMPACT_ATOMS: atom_id res chain seq x y z
N MET A 1 -15.82 12.64 28.80
CA MET A 1 -16.07 12.57 27.35
C MET A 1 -15.10 13.51 26.68
N VAL A 2 -14.08 12.98 26.02
CA VAL A 2 -13.14 13.81 25.24
C VAL A 2 -13.90 14.25 23.99
N SER A 3 -13.95 15.54 23.71
CA SER A 3 -14.54 16.07 22.47
C SER A 3 -13.85 15.40 21.26
N PRO A 4 -14.60 15.06 20.19
CA PRO A 4 -13.96 14.55 18.99
C PRO A 4 -12.94 15.59 18.49
N LYS A 5 -11.66 15.19 18.40
CA LYS A 5 -10.61 16.06 17.84
C LYS A 5 -11.02 16.43 16.41
N SER A 6 -10.83 17.69 16.03
CA SER A 6 -11.14 18.14 14.68
C SER A 6 -10.29 17.35 13.66
N ALA A 7 -10.83 17.14 12.47
CA ALA A 7 -10.12 16.47 11.36
C ALA A 7 -8.72 17.05 11.13
N ALA A 8 -8.60 18.38 11.22
CA ALA A 8 -7.33 19.10 11.09
C ALA A 8 -6.30 18.68 12.16
N SER A 9 -6.72 18.53 13.42
CA SER A 9 -5.82 18.14 14.52
C SER A 9 -5.26 16.74 14.35
N VAL A 10 -6.07 15.79 13.84
CA VAL A 10 -5.62 14.43 13.55
C VAL A 10 -4.56 14.41 12.44
N LEU A 11 -4.82 15.14 11.35
CA LEU A 11 -3.91 15.22 10.21
C LEU A 11 -2.61 15.94 10.54
N GLU A 12 -2.65 17.02 11.29
CA GLU A 12 -1.46 17.72 11.78
C GLU A 12 -0.63 16.81 12.71
N GLY A 13 -1.33 16.08 13.59
CA GLY A 13 -0.73 15.11 14.48
C GLY A 13 0.01 14.00 13.71
N LEU A 14 -0.60 13.49 12.64
CA LEU A 14 -0.02 12.49 11.74
C LEU A 14 1.15 13.06 10.93
N ALA A 15 0.98 14.22 10.30
CA ALA A 15 2.03 14.86 9.50
C ALA A 15 3.28 15.13 10.33
N THR A 16 3.12 15.56 11.58
CA THR A 16 4.22 15.74 12.53
C THR A 16 4.93 14.42 12.82
N LEU A 17 4.18 13.34 13.11
CA LEU A 17 4.76 12.02 13.36
C LEU A 17 5.52 11.51 12.14
N CYS A 18 4.90 11.63 10.95
CA CYS A 18 5.49 11.20 9.69
C CYS A 18 6.79 11.93 9.38
N LYS A 19 6.85 13.24 9.63
CA LYS A 19 8.06 14.05 9.46
C LYS A 19 9.15 13.67 10.47
N THR A 20 8.81 13.53 11.74
CA THR A 20 9.76 13.20 12.81
C THR A 20 10.43 11.86 12.58
N HIS A 21 9.66 10.84 12.20
CA HIS A 21 10.15 9.46 12.09
C HIS A 21 10.58 9.06 10.67
N GLY A 22 10.32 9.90 9.68
CA GLY A 22 10.72 9.65 8.30
C GLY A 22 9.84 8.69 7.55
N TYR A 23 8.53 8.85 7.73
CA TYR A 23 7.54 8.30 6.81
C TYR A 23 7.40 9.18 5.57
N VAL A 24 7.02 10.45 5.75
CA VAL A 24 6.62 11.32 4.64
C VAL A 24 7.05 12.76 4.90
N TYR A 25 7.56 13.41 3.85
CA TYR A 25 7.95 14.82 3.83
C TYR A 25 7.35 15.50 2.61
N ALA A 26 6.67 16.62 2.80
CA ALA A 26 6.22 17.46 1.70
C ALA A 26 7.42 18.12 1.01
N VAL A 27 7.45 18.06 -0.32
CA VAL A 27 8.45 18.67 -1.19
C VAL A 27 7.71 19.43 -2.29
N GLY A 28 7.96 20.73 -2.38
CA GLY A 28 7.33 21.57 -3.40
C GLY A 28 7.68 23.04 -3.25
N THR A 29 7.85 23.71 -4.37
CA THR A 29 7.87 25.16 -4.52
C THR A 29 6.76 25.55 -5.49
N ALA A 30 6.10 26.69 -5.26
CA ALA A 30 5.06 27.26 -6.13
C ALA A 30 3.74 26.48 -6.26
N GLY A 31 3.04 26.23 -5.13
CA GLY A 31 1.62 25.85 -5.13
C GLY A 31 1.32 24.42 -5.60
N GLN A 32 2.31 23.52 -5.57
CA GLN A 32 2.13 22.10 -5.85
C GLN A 32 2.85 21.29 -4.77
N THR A 33 2.14 20.37 -4.12
CA THR A 33 2.72 19.52 -3.08
C THR A 33 2.98 18.11 -3.61
N VAL A 34 4.26 17.77 -3.76
CA VAL A 34 4.74 16.40 -3.97
C VAL A 34 5.26 15.87 -2.63
N TYR A 35 5.38 14.55 -2.48
CA TYR A 35 5.83 13.95 -1.23
C TYR A 35 7.02 13.02 -1.45
N ASN A 36 8.05 13.20 -0.63
CA ASN A 36 9.16 12.27 -0.51
C ASN A 36 8.92 11.33 0.68
N TYR A 37 9.46 10.13 0.58
CA TYR A 37 9.38 9.11 1.62
C TYR A 37 10.75 8.89 2.25
N GLY A 38 10.82 8.96 3.58
CA GLY A 38 12.02 8.62 4.33
C GLY A 38 12.20 7.10 4.47
N ALA A 39 13.14 6.68 5.32
CA ALA A 39 13.45 5.27 5.51
C ALA A 39 12.22 4.45 5.93
N LEU A 40 11.46 4.88 6.94
CA LEU A 40 10.26 4.16 7.39
C LEU A 40 9.16 4.17 6.33
N GLY A 41 8.99 5.29 5.63
CA GLY A 41 7.96 5.41 4.59
C GLY A 41 8.25 4.55 3.37
N ALA A 42 9.52 4.48 2.95
CA ALA A 42 9.95 3.63 1.85
C ALA A 42 9.73 2.14 2.18
N GLU A 43 10.06 1.71 3.39
CA GLU A 43 9.81 0.34 3.85
C GLU A 43 8.32 0.01 3.97
N LEU A 44 7.50 0.92 4.53
CA LEU A 44 6.04 0.74 4.60
C LEU A 44 5.45 0.54 3.20
N ARG A 45 5.82 1.41 2.26
CA ARG A 45 5.38 1.32 0.85
C ARG A 45 5.81 0.01 0.22
N ARG A 46 7.05 -0.42 0.43
CA ARG A 46 7.54 -1.70 -0.10
C ARG A 46 6.76 -2.88 0.48
N ASN A 47 6.51 -2.88 1.79
CA ASN A 47 5.73 -3.94 2.44
C ASN A 47 4.29 -3.97 1.90
N LEU A 48 3.64 -2.81 1.75
CA LEU A 48 2.30 -2.70 1.17
C LEU A 48 2.25 -3.23 -0.26
N GLN A 49 3.19 -2.82 -1.11
CA GLN A 49 3.29 -3.30 -2.48
C GLN A 49 3.54 -4.80 -2.52
N ALA A 50 4.40 -5.34 -1.65
CA ALA A 50 4.68 -6.78 -1.58
C ALA A 50 3.44 -7.57 -1.13
N GLU A 51 2.69 -7.10 -0.14
CA GLU A 51 1.44 -7.74 0.30
C GLU A 51 0.35 -7.66 -0.76
N TRP A 52 0.26 -6.55 -1.50
CA TRP A 52 -0.65 -6.44 -2.64
C TRP A 52 -0.28 -7.43 -3.73
N TRP A 53 0.99 -7.44 -4.14
CA TRP A 53 1.52 -8.32 -5.18
C TRP A 53 1.34 -9.79 -4.83
N GLN A 54 1.62 -10.15 -3.57
CA GLN A 54 1.40 -11.50 -3.07
C GLN A 54 -0.07 -11.91 -3.24
N SER A 55 -1.02 -11.06 -2.84
CA SER A 55 -2.46 -11.37 -2.87
C SER A 55 -3.09 -11.39 -4.27
N THR A 56 -2.56 -10.54 -5.16
CA THR A 56 -3.15 -10.28 -6.48
C THR A 56 -2.49 -11.11 -7.57
N VAL A 57 -1.17 -11.34 -7.46
CA VAL A 57 -0.37 -12.03 -8.48
C VAL A 57 0.10 -13.37 -7.97
N THR A 58 0.93 -13.41 -6.92
CA THR A 58 1.61 -14.65 -6.51
C THR A 58 0.66 -15.77 -6.09
N THR A 59 -0.45 -15.45 -5.42
CA THR A 59 -1.44 -16.44 -4.97
C THR A 59 -2.52 -16.76 -5.99
N GLN A 60 -2.51 -16.11 -7.16
CA GLN A 60 -3.52 -16.31 -8.20
C GLN A 60 -2.92 -17.08 -9.38
N ASP A 61 -3.46 -18.25 -9.68
CA ASP A 61 -2.92 -19.14 -10.72
C ASP A 61 -2.92 -18.53 -12.13
N ASN A 62 -3.78 -17.54 -12.38
CA ASN A 62 -3.99 -16.96 -13.70
C ASN A 62 -3.86 -15.44 -13.74
N VAL A 63 -3.09 -14.85 -12.82
CA VAL A 63 -2.71 -13.43 -12.89
C VAL A 63 -1.20 -13.33 -13.08
N PHE A 64 -0.77 -12.54 -14.06
CA PHE A 64 0.63 -12.41 -14.44
C PHE A 64 1.11 -10.98 -14.25
N GLY A 65 2.28 -10.82 -13.64
CA GLY A 65 2.93 -9.53 -13.48
C GLY A 65 3.52 -9.04 -14.80
N ILE A 66 3.32 -7.76 -15.09
CA ILE A 66 3.96 -7.06 -16.21
C ILE A 66 4.57 -5.75 -15.73
N GLU A 67 5.42 -5.16 -16.56
CA GLU A 67 6.05 -3.87 -16.30
C GLU A 67 6.14 -3.09 -17.61
N ASN A 68 5.58 -1.88 -17.61
CA ASN A 68 5.66 -0.99 -18.76
C ASN A 68 6.64 0.17 -18.50
N ALA A 69 7.25 0.65 -19.59
CA ALA A 69 7.99 1.91 -19.54
C ALA A 69 7.02 3.08 -19.26
N ILE A 70 7.45 4.03 -18.44
CA ILE A 70 6.68 5.26 -18.14
C ILE A 70 6.53 6.15 -19.38
N GLN A 71 7.59 6.22 -20.20
CA GLN A 71 7.57 6.95 -21.47
C GLN A 71 6.86 6.12 -22.53
N GLN A 72 5.53 6.20 -22.54
CA GLN A 72 4.73 5.66 -23.64
C GLN A 72 4.46 6.78 -24.64
N SER A 73 4.57 6.48 -25.92
CA SER A 73 3.93 7.29 -26.95
C SER A 73 2.43 7.06 -26.83
N LEU A 74 1.80 7.73 -25.86
CA LEU A 74 0.35 7.73 -25.79
C LEU A 74 -0.14 8.42 -27.08
N PRO A 75 -1.09 7.82 -27.82
CA PRO A 75 -1.78 8.56 -28.84
C PRO A 75 -2.33 9.84 -28.20
N ALA A 76 -2.35 10.95 -28.97
CA ALA A 76 -2.91 12.21 -28.52
C ALA A 76 -4.25 11.94 -27.80
N PRO A 77 -4.53 12.57 -26.66
CA PRO A 77 -5.72 12.26 -25.88
C PRO A 77 -6.94 12.30 -26.80
N ASP A 78 -7.62 11.16 -26.96
CA ASP A 78 -8.93 11.14 -27.57
C ASP A 78 -9.81 12.03 -26.68
N VAL A 79 -10.17 13.19 -27.24
CA VAL A 79 -11.03 14.16 -26.58
C VAL A 79 -12.42 13.55 -26.53
N HIS A 80 -12.69 12.71 -25.54
CA HIS A 80 -14.04 12.63 -24.99
C HIS A 80 -14.34 14.01 -24.41
N ARG A 81 -15.02 14.81 -25.23
CA ARG A 81 -15.51 16.15 -24.91
C ARG A 81 -16.41 16.05 -23.68
N THR A 82 -15.91 16.43 -22.51
CA THR A 82 -16.74 17.07 -21.51
C THR A 82 -17.14 18.46 -22.04
N PRO A 83 -18.43 18.79 -22.17
CA PRO A 83 -18.83 20.11 -22.64
C PRO A 83 -18.47 21.17 -21.58
N GLY A 84 -17.43 21.98 -21.81
CA GLY A 84 -17.15 23.15 -20.98
C GLY A 84 -15.71 23.64 -20.86
N GLU A 85 -14.70 22.87 -21.27
CA GLU A 85 -13.30 23.28 -21.02
C GLU A 85 -12.70 24.13 -22.15
N ALA A 86 -12.23 25.32 -21.78
CA ALA A 86 -11.57 26.28 -22.67
C ALA A 86 -10.15 25.80 -23.06
N VAL A 87 -9.85 25.91 -24.36
CA VAL A 87 -8.56 25.54 -24.97
C VAL A 87 -7.49 26.57 -24.57
N GLY A 88 -6.57 26.17 -23.69
CA GLY A 88 -5.30 26.87 -23.53
C GLY A 88 -4.34 26.45 -24.65
N GLU A 89 -4.02 27.36 -25.55
CA GLU A 89 -3.03 27.16 -26.62
C GLU A 89 -1.67 26.75 -26.01
N THR A 90 -1.16 25.57 -26.36
CA THR A 90 0.26 25.25 -26.12
C THR A 90 0.86 24.65 -27.38
N MET A 91 1.98 25.25 -27.79
CA MET A 91 2.67 25.02 -29.05
C MET A 91 3.09 23.56 -29.28
N GLN A 92 3.05 23.16 -30.55
CA GLN A 92 3.46 21.86 -31.08
C GLN A 92 4.99 21.68 -31.00
N THR A 93 5.45 20.96 -29.99
CA THR A 93 6.73 20.22 -30.01
C THR A 93 6.42 18.83 -29.45
N GLY A 94 6.97 17.74 -30.01
CA GLY A 94 6.51 16.36 -29.77
C GLY A 94 6.20 16.05 -28.30
N HIS A 95 4.91 16.08 -27.95
CA HIS A 95 4.46 15.97 -26.56
C HIS A 95 4.52 14.51 -26.11
N GLN A 96 5.60 14.16 -25.40
CA GLN A 96 5.61 12.98 -24.54
C GLN A 96 4.63 13.26 -23.39
N SER A 97 3.47 12.61 -23.39
CA SER A 97 2.52 12.70 -22.29
C SER A 97 2.81 11.63 -21.24
N LEU A 98 2.73 12.03 -19.97
CA LEU A 98 2.84 11.10 -18.86
C LEU A 98 1.51 10.32 -18.69
N PRO A 99 1.56 9.04 -18.33
CA PRO A 99 0.36 8.22 -18.17
C PRO A 99 -0.50 8.73 -17.01
N GLN A 100 -1.80 8.93 -17.25
CA GLN A 100 -2.75 9.28 -16.19
C GLN A 100 -3.18 8.07 -15.37
N HIS A 101 -3.24 6.90 -16.01
CA HIS A 101 -3.59 5.59 -15.44
C HIS A 101 -2.81 4.48 -16.20
N LEU A 102 -2.71 3.28 -15.63
CA LEU A 102 -1.89 2.20 -16.18
C LEU A 102 -2.59 1.32 -17.22
N GLN A 103 -3.92 1.46 -17.36
CA GLN A 103 -4.76 0.60 -18.21
C GLN A 103 -4.20 0.39 -19.63
N HIS A 104 -3.77 1.47 -20.30
CA HIS A 104 -3.27 1.41 -21.68
C HIS A 104 -2.00 0.55 -21.82
N GLY A 105 -1.08 0.70 -20.86
CA GLY A 105 0.13 -0.12 -20.79
C GLY A 105 -0.23 -1.60 -20.65
N VAL A 106 -1.14 -1.91 -19.72
CA VAL A 106 -1.59 -3.29 -19.49
C VAL A 106 -2.27 -3.90 -20.72
N LEU A 107 -3.16 -3.15 -21.39
CA LEU A 107 -3.85 -3.61 -22.60
C LEU A 107 -2.88 -3.90 -23.76
N SER A 108 -1.76 -3.19 -23.87
CA SER A 108 -0.77 -3.44 -24.91
C SER A 108 -0.14 -4.84 -24.84
N HIS A 109 -0.12 -5.44 -23.64
CA HIS A 109 0.37 -6.79 -23.37
C HIS A 109 -0.69 -7.88 -23.56
N TYR A 110 -1.93 -7.53 -23.93
CA TYR A 110 -3.03 -8.50 -24.06
C TYR A 110 -2.72 -9.61 -25.05
N HIS A 111 -2.31 -9.27 -26.28
CA HIS A 111 -2.08 -10.25 -27.36
C HIS A 111 -0.95 -11.23 -27.04
N SER A 112 0.18 -10.72 -26.56
CA SER A 112 1.33 -11.56 -26.19
C SER A 112 1.01 -12.49 -25.03
N SER A 113 0.26 -12.00 -24.04
CA SER A 113 -0.18 -12.80 -22.89
C SER A 113 -1.22 -13.84 -23.27
N LEU A 114 -2.21 -13.48 -24.09
CA LEU A 114 -3.22 -14.40 -24.59
C LEU A 114 -2.56 -15.55 -25.36
N GLN A 115 -1.58 -15.25 -26.21
CA GLN A 115 -0.80 -16.26 -26.95
C GLN A 115 -0.02 -17.19 -26.00
N LEU A 116 0.67 -16.63 -25.00
CA LEU A 116 1.40 -17.40 -23.97
C LEU A 116 0.48 -18.40 -23.25
N LEU A 117 -0.78 -18.01 -23.02
CA LEU A 117 -1.78 -18.82 -22.34
C LEU A 117 -2.56 -19.75 -23.28
N ASN A 118 -2.08 -19.97 -24.51
CA ASN A 118 -2.73 -20.80 -25.54
C ASN A 118 -4.17 -20.35 -25.84
N ASN A 119 -4.39 -19.03 -25.76
CA ASN A 119 -5.64 -18.32 -25.90
C ASN A 119 -6.69 -18.71 -24.85
N LYS A 120 -6.31 -19.19 -23.66
CA LYS A 120 -7.27 -19.59 -22.63
C LYS A 120 -7.74 -18.39 -21.79
N LEU A 121 -9.04 -18.33 -21.55
CA LEU A 121 -9.67 -17.41 -20.59
C LEU A 121 -10.18 -18.18 -19.35
N PRO A 122 -10.31 -17.53 -18.18
CA PRO A 122 -9.90 -16.15 -17.89
C PRO A 122 -8.41 -16.04 -17.51
N PHE A 123 -7.86 -14.83 -17.58
CA PHE A 123 -6.55 -14.48 -17.02
C PHE A 123 -6.47 -12.99 -16.70
N GLY A 124 -5.51 -12.59 -15.87
CA GLY A 124 -5.26 -11.20 -15.54
C GLY A 124 -3.82 -10.77 -15.76
N LEU A 125 -3.64 -9.47 -15.93
CA LEU A 125 -2.36 -8.79 -16.00
C LEU A 125 -2.33 -7.71 -14.94
N ALA A 126 -1.27 -7.72 -14.12
CA ALA A 126 -1.11 -6.80 -13.01
C ALA A 126 0.19 -6.01 -13.15
N GLU A 127 0.13 -4.73 -12.82
CA GLU A 127 1.25 -3.80 -12.88
C GLU A 127 1.29 -2.92 -11.64
N VAL A 128 2.50 -2.61 -11.18
CA VAL A 128 2.75 -1.52 -10.24
C VAL A 128 3.62 -0.48 -10.94
N GLY A 129 3.09 0.71 -11.16
CA GLY A 129 3.72 1.72 -11.99
C GLY A 129 3.38 3.14 -11.58
N ARG A 130 4.16 4.11 -12.06
CA ARG A 130 3.93 5.53 -11.75
C ARG A 130 2.94 6.12 -12.74
N CYS A 131 2.05 6.96 -12.23
CA CYS A 131 1.05 7.67 -13.02
C CYS A 131 0.80 9.08 -12.46
N PHE A 132 0.21 9.92 -13.31
CA PHE A 132 0.07 11.36 -13.08
C PHE A 132 -1.38 11.79 -13.29
N PRO A 133 -2.30 11.40 -12.38
CA PRO A 133 -3.71 11.71 -12.52
C PRO A 133 -3.93 13.23 -12.45
N ARG A 134 -4.83 13.75 -13.29
CA ARG A 134 -5.26 15.15 -13.20
C ARG A 134 -6.16 15.31 -11.98
N ARG A 135 -5.84 16.27 -11.11
CA ARG A 135 -6.68 16.65 -9.96
C ARG A 135 -6.89 18.16 -9.93
N THR A 136 -8.08 18.58 -9.52
CA THR A 136 -8.43 19.99 -9.33
C THR A 136 -7.81 20.51 -8.02
N ALA A 137 -7.47 21.81 -7.99
CA ALA A 137 -6.80 22.43 -6.84
C ALA A 137 -7.65 22.44 -5.56
N GLU A 138 -8.98 22.26 -5.68
CA GLU A 138 -9.92 22.24 -4.57
C GLU A 138 -9.85 20.95 -3.73
N GLU A 139 -9.13 19.93 -4.22
CA GLU A 139 -9.03 18.62 -3.59
C GLU A 139 -7.74 18.40 -2.78
N GLU A 140 -6.89 19.41 -2.58
CA GLU A 140 -5.57 19.23 -1.94
C GLU A 140 -5.67 18.69 -0.50
N ARG A 141 -5.52 17.37 -0.37
CA ARG A 141 -5.54 16.63 0.89
C ARG A 141 -4.20 15.91 1.07
N PHE A 142 -3.68 15.94 2.31
CA PHE A 142 -2.38 15.37 2.67
C PHE A 142 -2.25 13.93 2.17
N LEU A 143 -1.23 13.64 1.34
CA LEU A 143 -0.96 12.39 0.62
C LEU A 143 -2.07 11.87 -0.32
N TYR A 144 -3.31 12.27 -0.11
CA TYR A 144 -4.45 11.78 -0.88
C TYR A 144 -4.50 12.36 -2.29
N SER A 145 -4.12 13.63 -2.47
CA SER A 145 -4.27 14.38 -3.73
C SER A 145 -2.95 14.83 -4.35
N THR A 146 -1.93 13.96 -4.29
CA THR A 146 -0.66 14.23 -4.99
C THR A 146 -0.80 14.01 -6.49
N ARG A 147 -0.03 14.77 -7.28
CA ARG A 147 -0.01 14.68 -8.76
C ARG A 147 0.79 13.51 -9.30
N GLU A 148 1.61 12.88 -8.45
CA GLU A 148 2.45 11.77 -8.81
C GLU A 148 2.14 10.60 -7.88
N MET A 149 1.59 9.53 -8.43
CA MET A 149 1.13 8.38 -7.68
C MET A 149 1.76 7.09 -8.19
N THR A 150 1.79 6.07 -7.34
CA THR A 150 2.19 4.72 -7.71
C THR A 150 0.92 3.87 -7.73
N ALA A 151 0.37 3.68 -8.93
CA ALA A 151 -0.80 2.84 -9.13
C ALA A 151 -0.42 1.36 -9.01
N MET A 152 -1.27 0.62 -8.34
CA MET A 152 -1.29 -0.84 -8.34
C MET A 152 -2.57 -1.24 -9.08
N SER A 153 -2.40 -1.71 -10.31
CA SER A 153 -3.50 -1.94 -11.25
C SER A 153 -3.53 -3.39 -11.69
N MET A 154 -4.74 -3.94 -11.87
CA MET A 154 -4.95 -5.23 -12.49
C MET A 154 -6.09 -5.16 -13.51
N LEU A 155 -5.83 -5.63 -14.71
CA LEU A 155 -6.87 -5.93 -15.71
C LEU A 155 -7.08 -7.43 -15.77
N TYR A 156 -8.33 -7.87 -15.62
CA TYR A 156 -8.70 -9.27 -15.63
C TYR A 156 -9.69 -9.55 -16.77
N PHE A 157 -9.26 -10.37 -17.72
CA PHE A 157 -9.98 -10.69 -18.94
C PHE A 157 -10.85 -11.93 -18.72
N VAL A 158 -12.17 -11.74 -18.77
CA VAL A 158 -13.15 -12.76 -18.37
C VAL A 158 -14.18 -13.01 -19.47
N PRO A 159 -14.62 -14.26 -19.71
CA PRO A 159 -15.72 -14.52 -20.63
C PRO A 159 -16.99 -13.77 -20.20
N PRO A 160 -17.74 -13.13 -21.12
CA PRO A 160 -18.89 -12.29 -20.78
C PRO A 160 -19.93 -12.95 -19.87
N LYS A 161 -20.18 -14.25 -20.04
CA LYS A 161 -21.16 -15.00 -19.24
C LYS A 161 -20.76 -15.20 -17.78
N LYS A 162 -19.46 -15.05 -17.46
CA LYS A 162 -18.89 -15.28 -16.13
C LYS A 162 -18.48 -13.97 -15.46
N SER A 163 -18.59 -12.83 -16.14
CA SER A 163 -18.05 -11.54 -15.66
C SER A 163 -18.63 -11.10 -14.32
N GLY A 164 -19.96 -11.20 -14.14
CA GLY A 164 -20.62 -10.84 -12.88
C GLY A 164 -20.12 -11.66 -11.68
N ALA A 165 -19.96 -12.98 -11.85
CA ALA A 165 -19.46 -13.84 -10.78
C ALA A 165 -18.01 -13.51 -10.37
N TRP A 166 -17.17 -13.13 -11.34
CA TRP A 166 -15.81 -12.67 -11.07
C TRP A 166 -15.79 -11.28 -10.44
N PHE A 167 -16.69 -10.38 -10.86
CA PHE A 167 -16.85 -9.06 -10.26
C PHE A 167 -17.15 -9.15 -8.76
N ASP A 168 -18.14 -9.96 -8.38
CA ASP A 168 -18.52 -10.21 -6.98
C ASP A 168 -17.40 -10.90 -6.17
N LEU A 169 -16.62 -11.76 -6.83
CA LEU A 169 -15.48 -12.42 -6.20
C LEU A 169 -14.38 -11.40 -5.85
N PHE A 170 -13.97 -10.58 -6.83
CA PHE A 170 -12.91 -9.60 -6.62
C PHE A 170 -13.31 -8.52 -5.63
N GLN A 171 -14.56 -8.03 -5.65
CA GLN A 171 -15.05 -7.11 -4.62
C GLN A 171 -14.82 -7.65 -3.20
N ARG A 172 -15.19 -8.92 -2.95
CA ARG A 172 -14.99 -9.57 -1.65
C ARG A 172 -13.52 -9.77 -1.32
N GLN A 173 -12.71 -10.25 -2.27
CA GLN A 173 -11.28 -10.49 -2.06
C GLN A 173 -10.52 -9.20 -1.76
N ARG A 174 -10.75 -8.14 -2.55
CA ARG A 174 -10.11 -6.84 -2.36
C ARG A 174 -10.55 -6.18 -1.05
N MET A 175 -11.83 -6.28 -0.70
CA MET A 175 -12.33 -5.81 0.59
C MET A 175 -11.71 -6.55 1.78
N GLN A 176 -11.56 -7.87 1.69
CA GLN A 176 -10.87 -8.68 2.70
C GLN A 176 -9.41 -8.29 2.82
N TRP A 177 -8.72 -8.01 1.71
CA TRP A 177 -7.33 -7.56 1.72
C TRP A 177 -7.16 -6.25 2.49
N TRP A 178 -8.00 -5.24 2.25
CA TRP A 178 -7.97 -3.98 2.99
C TRP A 178 -8.21 -4.17 4.48
N ARG A 179 -9.23 -4.96 4.84
CA ARG A 179 -9.60 -5.25 6.22
C ARG A 179 -8.56 -6.08 6.97
N LYS A 180 -7.81 -6.95 6.29
CA LYS A 180 -6.83 -7.85 6.90
C LYS A 180 -5.81 -7.11 7.75
N PHE A 181 -5.32 -5.97 7.27
CA PHE A 181 -4.24 -5.23 7.93
C PHE A 181 -4.74 -4.08 8.80
N ALA A 182 -6.05 -3.86 8.87
CA ALA A 182 -6.64 -2.75 9.59
C ALA A 182 -6.82 -3.06 11.07
N SER A 183 -6.49 -2.09 11.92
CA SER A 183 -6.86 -2.07 13.33
C SER A 183 -8.38 -1.96 13.49
N SER A 184 -9.05 -1.20 12.61
CA SER A 184 -10.51 -1.06 12.60
C SER A 184 -11.11 -1.48 11.25
N PRO A 185 -11.34 -2.79 11.01
CA PRO A 185 -11.89 -3.29 9.75
C PRO A 185 -13.26 -2.70 9.35
N SER A 186 -14.03 -2.20 10.33
CA SER A 186 -15.32 -1.53 10.12
C SER A 186 -15.21 -0.16 9.45
N SER A 187 -14.02 0.45 9.43
CA SER A 187 -13.77 1.73 8.76
C SER A 187 -13.79 1.64 7.24
N PHE A 188 -13.80 0.41 6.70
CA PHE A 188 -13.93 0.15 5.28
C PHE A 188 -15.36 -0.22 4.91
N THR A 189 -15.87 0.44 3.87
CA THR A 189 -17.18 0.17 3.26
C THR A 189 -17.05 -0.07 1.77
N VAL A 190 -18.05 -0.74 1.20
CA VAL A 190 -18.16 -0.97 -0.24
C VAL A 190 -19.41 -0.23 -0.70
N VAL A 191 -19.28 0.58 -1.74
CA VAL A 191 -20.39 1.35 -2.32
C VAL A 191 -20.45 1.11 -3.82
N ASP A 192 -21.63 0.71 -4.27
CA ASP A 192 -21.96 0.59 -5.69
C ASP A 192 -22.28 1.98 -6.25
N THR A 193 -21.59 2.38 -7.31
CA THR A 193 -21.81 3.67 -7.99
C THR A 193 -22.43 3.51 -9.36
N SER A 194 -23.21 2.44 -9.58
CA SER A 194 -23.91 2.16 -10.84
C SER A 194 -24.94 3.24 -11.23
N ASP A 195 -25.35 4.07 -10.28
CA ASP A 195 -26.48 5.00 -10.43
C ASP A 195 -26.06 6.48 -10.52
N ALA A 196 -24.75 6.76 -10.55
CA ALA A 196 -24.25 8.12 -10.77
C ALA A 196 -24.35 8.48 -12.26
N GLU A 197 -24.96 9.64 -12.57
CA GLU A 197 -25.26 10.09 -13.95
C GLU A 197 -24.05 10.13 -14.91
N ASP A 198 -22.82 10.11 -14.38
CA ASP A 198 -21.56 10.19 -15.12
C ASP A 198 -20.85 8.85 -15.37
N MET A 199 -21.34 7.71 -14.85
CA MET A 199 -20.63 6.43 -14.92
C MET A 199 -21.18 5.50 -16.00
N THR A 200 -20.37 5.25 -17.04
CA THR A 200 -20.73 4.38 -18.19
C THR A 200 -20.78 2.88 -17.84
N TYR A 201 -20.02 2.44 -16.84
CA TYR A 201 -19.83 1.02 -16.52
C TYR A 201 -20.14 0.71 -15.05
N PRO A 202 -20.64 -0.51 -14.73
CA PRO A 202 -20.80 -0.95 -13.35
C PRO A 202 -19.50 -0.82 -12.56
N THR A 203 -19.53 0.00 -11.53
CA THR A 203 -18.34 0.37 -10.74
C THR A 203 -18.65 0.25 -9.26
N VAL A 204 -17.73 -0.38 -8.53
CA VAL A 204 -17.75 -0.49 -7.07
C VAL A 204 -16.53 0.19 -6.51
N ASN A 205 -16.74 1.02 -5.50
CA ASN A 205 -15.68 1.70 -4.79
C ASN A 205 -15.53 1.09 -3.38
N ILE A 206 -14.32 0.65 -3.05
CA ILE A 206 -13.94 0.42 -1.66
C ILE A 206 -13.57 1.77 -1.09
N GLN A 207 -14.22 2.14 0.02
CA GLN A 207 -14.07 3.42 0.67
C GLN A 207 -13.53 3.25 2.09
N PHE A 208 -12.86 4.29 2.57
CA PHE A 208 -12.34 4.39 3.93
C PHE A 208 -12.88 5.64 4.61
N ALA A 209 -13.20 5.54 5.90
CA ALA A 209 -13.62 6.66 6.73
C ALA A 209 -12.41 7.52 7.16
N PHE A 210 -12.04 8.48 6.33
CA PHE A 210 -11.00 9.47 6.65
C PHE A 210 -11.50 10.50 7.66
N PRO A 211 -10.58 11.25 8.32
CA PRO A 211 -10.96 12.33 9.24
C PRO A 211 -11.85 13.41 8.60
N TRP A 212 -11.76 13.60 7.28
CA TRP A 212 -12.55 14.59 6.53
C TRP A 212 -13.85 14.05 5.94
N GLY A 213 -14.11 12.74 6.03
CA GLY A 213 -15.25 12.09 5.39
C GLY A 213 -14.89 10.72 4.80
N VAL A 214 -15.89 10.09 4.18
CA VAL A 214 -15.70 8.80 3.51
C VAL A 214 -15.23 9.05 2.07
N ASP A 215 -14.13 8.41 1.69
CA ASP A 215 -13.56 8.54 0.34
C ASP A 215 -13.02 7.22 -0.20
N THR A 216 -12.90 7.14 -1.52
CA THR A 216 -12.49 5.94 -2.25
C THR A 216 -10.99 5.65 -2.09
N VAL A 217 -10.65 4.38 -1.88
CA VAL A 217 -9.27 3.88 -1.77
C VAL A 217 -8.94 2.79 -2.80
N GLU A 218 -9.96 2.17 -3.39
CA GLU A 218 -9.80 1.25 -4.52
C GLU A 218 -11.07 1.26 -5.36
N ARG A 219 -10.90 1.27 -6.68
CA ARG A 219 -12.00 1.21 -7.64
C ARG A 219 -11.96 -0.12 -8.38
N ILE A 220 -13.12 -0.75 -8.51
CA ILE A 220 -13.32 -1.99 -9.23
C ILE A 220 -14.40 -1.74 -10.28
N THR A 221 -14.04 -1.82 -11.56
CA THR A 221 -14.93 -1.51 -12.68
C THR A 221 -15.09 -2.73 -13.57
N LEU A 222 -16.33 -3.10 -13.90
CA LEU A 222 -16.64 -4.11 -14.90
C LEU A 222 -16.92 -3.43 -16.24
N ARG A 223 -15.93 -3.44 -17.13
CA ARG A 223 -16.01 -2.88 -18.48
C ARG A 223 -16.48 -3.94 -19.46
N ASP A 224 -17.02 -3.49 -20.59
CA ASP A 224 -17.44 -4.38 -21.68
C ASP A 224 -16.24 -4.81 -22.57
N ASP A 225 -16.49 -5.10 -23.84
CA ASP A 225 -15.48 -5.47 -24.83
C ASP A 225 -14.94 -4.28 -25.66
N SER A 226 -15.39 -3.05 -25.40
CA SER A 226 -15.05 -1.85 -26.18
C SER A 226 -13.54 -1.63 -26.26
N ASP A 227 -12.82 -1.70 -25.12
CA ASP A 227 -11.37 -1.49 -25.08
C ASP A 227 -10.61 -2.51 -25.94
N LEU A 228 -11.10 -3.75 -26.00
CA LEU A 228 -10.49 -4.82 -26.80
C LEU A 228 -10.85 -4.73 -28.28
N LEU A 229 -12.06 -4.28 -28.61
CA LEU A 229 -12.45 -4.00 -29.99
C LEU A 229 -11.62 -2.85 -30.57
N ASP A 230 -11.33 -1.83 -29.77
CA ASP A 230 -10.45 -0.73 -30.19
C ASP A 230 -8.99 -1.18 -30.30
N LEU A 231 -8.52 -2.07 -29.43
CA LEU A 231 -7.21 -2.71 -29.57
C LEU A 231 -7.13 -3.55 -30.86
N GLU A 232 -8.17 -4.32 -31.18
CA GLU A 232 -8.26 -5.13 -32.41
C GLU A 232 -8.23 -4.23 -33.65
N LYS A 233 -8.94 -3.10 -33.65
CA LYS A 233 -8.86 -2.09 -34.74
C LYS A 233 -7.46 -1.51 -34.90
N LYS A 234 -6.78 -1.18 -33.80
CA LYS A 234 -5.43 -0.57 -33.81
C LYS A 234 -4.35 -1.54 -34.24
N THR A 235 -4.44 -2.80 -33.81
CA THR A 235 -3.40 -3.82 -34.04
C THR A 235 -3.65 -4.69 -35.26
N GLY A 236 -4.91 -4.80 -35.72
CA GLY A 236 -5.32 -5.76 -36.75
C GLY A 236 -5.29 -7.23 -36.28
N LEU A 237 -5.06 -7.47 -34.99
CA LEU A 237 -4.96 -8.80 -34.39
C LEU A 237 -6.24 -9.12 -33.62
N SER A 238 -6.76 -10.33 -33.78
CA SER A 238 -8.01 -10.73 -33.13
C SER A 238 -7.89 -10.82 -31.62
N CYS A 239 -8.84 -10.21 -30.91
CA CYS A 239 -8.86 -10.22 -29.45
C CYS A 239 -9.63 -11.42 -28.85
N GLN A 240 -9.99 -12.43 -29.65
CA GLN A 240 -10.81 -13.56 -29.18
C GLN A 240 -10.02 -14.59 -28.34
N GLY A 241 -10.54 -14.91 -27.17
CA GLY A 241 -10.05 -15.98 -26.29
C GLY A 241 -10.99 -17.19 -26.22
N LYS A 242 -10.46 -18.33 -25.80
CA LYS A 242 -11.16 -19.61 -25.62
C LYS A 242 -11.84 -19.66 -24.26
N ASP A 243 -13.17 -19.76 -24.26
CA ASP A 243 -13.99 -20.23 -23.14
C ASP A 243 -14.44 -21.67 -23.43
N GLY A 244 -13.63 -22.63 -23.00
CA GLY A 244 -13.80 -24.04 -23.35
C GLY A 244 -13.62 -24.28 -24.85
N ARG A 245 -14.71 -24.55 -25.57
CA ARG A 245 -14.72 -24.76 -27.03
C ARG A 245 -15.09 -23.51 -27.84
N LYS A 246 -15.57 -22.45 -27.18
CA LYS A 246 -16.05 -21.23 -27.84
C LYS A 246 -14.97 -20.17 -27.86
N LEU A 247 -14.90 -19.41 -28.94
CA LEU A 247 -14.12 -18.19 -29.02
C LEU A 247 -15.02 -17.00 -28.71
N VAL A 248 -14.58 -16.14 -27.80
CA VAL A 248 -15.32 -14.95 -27.34
C VAL A 248 -14.35 -13.79 -27.14
N VAL A 249 -14.81 -12.57 -27.37
CA VAL A 249 -14.11 -11.38 -26.89
C VAL A 249 -14.43 -11.23 -25.40
N PRO A 250 -13.42 -11.16 -24.51
CA PRO A 250 -13.67 -11.06 -23.08
C PRO A 250 -14.16 -9.67 -22.67
N HIS A 251 -14.84 -9.62 -21.53
CA HIS A 251 -15.02 -8.38 -20.77
C HIS A 251 -13.79 -8.11 -19.91
N VAL A 252 -13.57 -6.84 -19.57
CA VAL A 252 -12.40 -6.40 -18.81
C VAL A 252 -12.83 -5.94 -17.41
N LEU A 253 -12.33 -6.64 -16.40
CA LEU A 253 -12.44 -6.21 -15.00
C LEU A 253 -11.20 -5.40 -14.63
N GLU A 254 -11.38 -4.14 -14.29
CA GLU A 254 -10.31 -3.22 -13.91
C GLU A 254 -10.34 -2.99 -12.40
N MET A 255 -9.21 -3.24 -11.73
CA MET A 255 -8.98 -2.91 -10.33
C MET A 255 -7.84 -1.90 -10.25
N GLU A 256 -8.10 -0.77 -9.61
CA GLU A 256 -7.11 0.29 -9.45
C GLU A 256 -7.09 0.82 -8.01
N THR A 257 -5.90 0.83 -7.43
CA THR A 257 -5.61 1.53 -6.18
C THR A 257 -4.24 2.20 -6.26
N TYR A 258 -3.94 3.09 -5.31
CA TYR A 258 -2.68 3.80 -5.25
C TYR A 258 -1.96 3.54 -3.94
N LEU A 259 -0.65 3.36 -4.03
CA LEU A 259 0.19 3.07 -2.87
C LEU A 259 0.22 4.22 -1.87
N GLU A 260 0.07 5.46 -2.33
CA GLU A 260 -0.08 6.66 -1.51
C GLU A 260 -1.34 6.59 -0.64
N TRP A 261 -2.48 6.19 -1.23
CA TRP A 261 -3.73 6.01 -0.50
C TRP A 261 -3.61 4.89 0.52
N ALA A 262 -3.08 3.74 0.12
CA ALA A 262 -2.84 2.63 1.05
C ALA A 262 -1.96 3.04 2.23
N SER A 263 -0.86 3.75 1.95
CA SER A 263 0.05 4.24 2.97
C SER A 263 -0.66 5.19 3.94
N LEU A 264 -1.42 6.16 3.43
CA LEU A 264 -2.15 7.12 4.24
C LEU A 264 -3.22 6.45 5.11
N VAL A 265 -3.98 5.52 4.53
CA VAL A 265 -5.03 4.76 5.23
C VAL A 265 -4.47 4.01 6.43
N TYR A 266 -3.41 3.21 6.25
CA TYR A 266 -2.84 2.43 7.35
C TYR A 266 -2.07 3.29 8.36
N LEU A 267 -1.53 4.44 7.94
CA LEU A 267 -0.97 5.41 8.87
C LEU A 267 -2.05 6.08 9.74
N LEU A 268 -3.22 6.38 9.17
CA LEU A 268 -4.36 6.95 9.90
C LEU A 268 -5.00 5.91 10.83
N ASP A 269 -5.31 4.72 10.30
CA ASP A 269 -5.96 3.64 11.04
C ASP A 269 -5.08 3.11 12.19
N GLY A 270 -3.76 3.06 12.00
CA GLY A 270 -2.81 2.68 13.04
C GLY A 270 -2.56 3.77 14.09
N LEU A 271 -2.83 5.04 13.81
CA LEU A 271 -2.50 6.14 14.72
C LEU A 271 -3.44 6.17 15.93
N THR A 272 -2.92 5.80 17.10
CA THR A 272 -3.61 5.89 18.38
C THR A 272 -2.95 6.93 19.26
N GLN A 273 -3.74 7.77 19.93
CA GLN A 273 -3.25 8.68 20.95
C GLN A 273 -3.66 8.16 22.32
N VAL A 274 -2.68 7.92 23.18
CA VAL A 274 -2.88 7.38 24.53
C VAL A 274 -2.35 8.40 25.53
N THR A 275 -3.22 8.88 26.42
CA THR A 275 -2.80 9.71 27.55
C THR A 275 -2.30 8.82 28.68
N ARG A 276 -1.02 8.94 29.05
CA ARG A 276 -0.45 8.29 30.24
C ARG A 276 0.17 9.35 31.13
N THR A 277 -0.20 9.36 32.41
CA THR A 277 0.40 10.26 33.42
C THR A 277 0.50 11.72 32.94
N ASP A 278 -0.61 12.25 32.41
CA ASP A 278 -0.75 13.61 31.87
C ASP A 278 0.12 13.95 30.63
N VAL A 279 0.76 12.96 30.01
CA VAL A 279 1.47 13.10 28.73
C VAL A 279 0.68 12.38 27.63
N GLU A 280 0.33 13.11 26.56
CA GLU A 280 -0.21 12.50 25.35
C GLU A 280 0.92 11.81 24.58
N GLN A 281 0.85 10.48 24.47
CA GLN A 281 1.77 9.68 23.66
C GLN A 281 1.07 9.22 22.38
N LYS A 282 1.76 9.35 21.25
CA LYS A 282 1.31 8.77 19.97
C LYS A 282 1.85 7.36 19.85
N ILE A 283 1.04 6.44 19.34
CA ILE A 283 1.43 5.06 19.06
C ILE A 283 0.95 4.73 17.65
N LEU A 284 1.83 4.17 16.83
CA LEU A 284 1.51 3.78 15.47
C LEU A 284 1.35 2.25 15.40
N ARG A 285 0.09 1.79 15.41
CA ARG A 285 -0.30 0.38 15.44
C ARG A 285 -0.39 -0.26 14.06
N LEU A 286 0.70 -0.21 13.29
CA LEU A 286 0.76 -0.92 12.01
C LEU A 286 0.73 -2.43 12.22
N HIS A 287 0.04 -3.14 11.33
CA HIS A 287 0.08 -4.60 11.27
C HIS A 287 1.52 -5.11 11.13
N CYS A 288 1.86 -6.24 11.76
CA CYS A 288 3.22 -6.80 11.78
C CYS A 288 3.83 -6.94 10.37
N ARG A 289 3.03 -7.38 9.39
CA ARG A 289 3.46 -7.51 7.98
C ARG A 289 3.76 -6.17 7.31
N LEU A 290 3.07 -5.09 7.68
CA LEU A 290 3.24 -3.75 7.10
C LEU A 290 4.32 -2.91 7.81
N ALA A 291 4.52 -3.12 9.12
CA ALA A 291 5.46 -2.35 9.92
C ALA A 291 6.87 -2.32 9.31
N PRO A 292 7.51 -1.15 9.10
CA PRO A 292 8.83 -1.04 8.49
C PRO A 292 9.91 -1.92 9.12
N TYR A 293 10.02 -1.86 10.45
CA TYR A 293 10.87 -2.72 11.25
C TYR A 293 9.99 -3.58 12.14
N LYS A 294 10.33 -4.86 12.27
CA LYS A 294 9.53 -5.84 13.02
C LYS A 294 9.95 -5.87 14.48
N VAL A 295 11.23 -5.59 14.73
CA VAL A 295 11.83 -5.65 16.04
C VAL A 295 12.88 -4.55 16.21
N ALA A 296 12.92 -3.96 17.40
CA ALA A 296 14.02 -3.10 17.83
C ALA A 296 14.82 -3.84 18.90
N VAL A 297 16.15 -3.84 18.80
CA VAL A 297 17.02 -4.42 19.83
C VAL A 297 17.67 -3.28 20.62
N LEU A 298 17.44 -3.27 21.93
CA LEU A 298 17.84 -2.24 22.85
C LEU A 298 19.01 -2.75 23.71
N PRO A 299 20.20 -2.14 23.59
CA PRO A 299 21.25 -2.38 24.56
C PRO A 299 20.82 -1.76 25.90
N GLY A 300 20.85 -2.55 26.97
CA GLY A 300 20.60 -2.07 28.32
C GLY A 300 21.68 -1.09 28.78
N ARG A 301 21.38 -0.32 29.83
CA ARG A 301 22.36 0.60 30.43
C ARG A 301 23.57 -0.19 30.94
N GLY A 302 24.73 0.06 30.35
CA GLY A 302 26.01 -0.46 30.81
C GLY A 302 27.12 -0.19 29.81
N THR A 303 28.32 0.12 30.32
CA THR A 303 29.52 0.41 29.50
C THR A 303 30.27 -0.86 29.09
N ALA A 304 29.71 -2.04 29.36
CA ALA A 304 30.36 -3.30 29.09
C ALA A 304 30.40 -3.56 27.57
N SER A 305 31.59 -3.67 26.99
CA SER A 305 31.80 -4.09 25.60
C SER A 305 31.01 -5.35 25.25
N GLN A 306 30.87 -6.27 26.21
CA GLN A 306 30.12 -7.51 26.09
C GLN A 306 28.62 -7.31 25.82
N LEU A 307 27.97 -6.29 26.41
CA LEU A 307 26.56 -6.02 26.12
C LEU A 307 26.37 -5.60 24.67
N ARG A 308 27.28 -4.75 24.18
CA ARG A 308 27.27 -4.30 22.79
C ARG A 308 27.50 -5.47 21.83
N GLU A 309 28.48 -6.33 22.10
CA GLU A 309 28.76 -7.52 21.30
C GLU A 309 27.55 -8.46 21.19
N ILE A 310 26.85 -8.73 22.31
CA ILE A 310 25.64 -9.56 22.30
C ILE A 310 24.50 -8.87 21.54
N THR A 311 24.32 -7.56 21.73
CA THR A 311 23.25 -6.81 21.05
C THR A 311 23.50 -6.76 19.54
N ASP A 312 24.74 -6.53 19.11
CA ASP A 312 25.19 -6.60 17.72
C ASP A 312 24.95 -7.99 17.14
N TYR A 313 25.29 -9.05 17.90
CA TYR A 313 25.06 -10.43 17.51
C TYR A 313 23.57 -10.70 17.26
N ILE A 314 22.70 -10.36 18.21
CA ILE A 314 21.25 -10.55 18.08
C ILE A 314 20.71 -9.78 16.88
N ALA A 315 21.08 -8.50 16.74
CA ALA A 315 20.62 -7.69 15.61
C ALA A 315 21.10 -8.23 14.26
N ARG A 316 22.31 -8.81 14.19
CA ARG A 316 22.81 -9.47 12.97
C ARG A 316 22.07 -10.77 12.69
N ASP A 317 21.91 -11.62 13.69
CA ASP A 317 21.22 -12.91 13.59
C ASP A 317 19.78 -12.74 13.07
N LEU A 318 19.03 -11.79 13.63
CA LEU A 318 17.69 -11.44 13.18
C LEU A 318 17.65 -10.94 11.73
N ARG A 319 18.63 -10.11 11.32
CA ARG A 319 18.73 -9.64 9.93
C ARG A 319 19.06 -10.76 8.96
N THR A 320 19.96 -11.67 9.34
CA THR A 320 20.31 -12.86 8.53
C THR A 320 19.11 -13.79 8.38
N ALA A 321 18.23 -13.84 9.38
CA ALA A 321 16.96 -14.55 9.31
C ALA A 321 15.88 -13.85 8.44
N GLY A 322 16.17 -12.69 7.85
CA GLY A 322 15.21 -11.92 7.06
C GLY A 322 14.20 -11.13 7.89
N ILE A 323 14.47 -10.88 9.17
CA ILE A 323 13.63 -10.05 10.05
C ILE A 323 14.20 -8.62 10.06
N PRO A 324 13.50 -7.62 9.49
CA PRO A 324 13.89 -6.22 9.60
C PRO A 324 14.03 -5.78 11.06
N CYS A 325 15.26 -5.47 11.45
CA CYS A 325 15.63 -5.14 12.83
C CYS A 325 16.18 -3.71 12.91
N TRP A 326 15.60 -2.91 13.80
CA TRP A 326 16.17 -1.62 14.19
C TRP A 326 17.20 -1.83 15.30
N TYR A 327 18.35 -1.18 15.17
CA TYR A 327 19.39 -1.21 16.18
C TYR A 327 20.18 0.10 16.18
N SER A 328 20.48 0.62 17.37
CA SER A 328 21.40 1.73 17.58
C SER A 328 22.43 1.36 18.63
N ALA A 329 23.72 1.49 18.27
CA ALA A 329 24.83 1.17 19.16
C ALA A 329 24.97 2.17 20.32
N ASP A 330 24.61 3.44 20.08
CA ASP A 330 24.75 4.53 21.06
C ASP A 330 23.37 5.13 21.37
N PRO A 331 22.61 4.51 22.29
CA PRO A 331 21.29 5.02 22.66
C PRO A 331 21.43 6.30 23.48
N GLN A 332 20.88 7.42 22.97
CA GLN A 332 20.88 8.68 23.72
C GLN A 332 19.75 8.78 24.77
N HIS A 333 18.82 7.83 24.77
CA HIS A 333 17.57 7.89 25.53
C HIS A 333 17.49 6.79 26.59
N SER A 334 16.66 7.01 27.62
CA SER A 334 16.31 5.94 28.58
C SER A 334 15.53 4.81 27.88
N ASN A 335 15.52 3.61 28.44
CA ASN A 335 14.75 2.49 27.86
C ASN A 335 13.26 2.84 27.69
N GLU A 336 12.67 3.61 28.60
CA GLU A 336 11.27 4.04 28.49
C GLU A 336 11.05 5.00 27.33
N GLN A 337 11.93 6.00 27.18
CA GLN A 337 11.90 6.92 26.04
C GLN A 337 12.12 6.19 24.72
N GLN A 338 12.97 5.16 24.71
CA GLN A 338 13.16 4.30 23.54
C GLN A 338 11.91 3.49 23.20
N TYR A 339 11.23 2.91 24.19
CA TYR A 339 9.95 2.23 23.92
C TYR A 339 8.92 3.20 23.34
N THR A 340 8.81 4.41 23.88
CA THR A 340 7.94 5.45 23.31
C THR A 340 8.33 5.77 21.87
N TRP A 341 9.63 5.94 21.60
CA TRP A 341 10.14 6.20 20.26
C TRP A 341 9.78 5.07 19.28
N TYR A 342 9.96 3.81 19.68
CA TYR A 342 9.61 2.64 18.86
C TYR A 342 8.10 2.45 18.69
N ASP A 343 7.31 2.79 19.69
CA ASP A 343 5.85 2.81 19.63
C ASP A 343 5.38 3.84 18.58
N GLU A 344 6.01 5.03 18.52
CA GLU A 344 5.73 6.06 17.51
C GLU A 344 6.22 5.69 16.10
N MET A 345 7.37 5.00 16.01
CA MET A 345 7.88 4.44 14.74
C MET A 345 7.01 3.26 14.24
N GLY A 346 6.19 2.69 15.11
CA GLY A 346 5.31 1.55 14.81
C GLY A 346 6.00 0.19 14.79
N VAL A 347 7.12 0.04 15.51
CA VAL A 347 7.84 -1.24 15.64
C VAL A 347 7.06 -2.19 16.56
N PRO A 348 6.65 -3.38 16.11
CA PRO A 348 5.81 -4.30 16.89
C PRO A 348 6.49 -4.86 18.16
N PHE A 349 7.80 -5.18 18.07
CA PHE A 349 8.53 -5.81 19.16
C PHE A 349 9.76 -5.02 19.58
N SER A 350 10.07 -5.03 20.88
CA SER A 350 11.28 -4.42 21.43
C SER A 350 11.99 -5.42 22.33
N VAL A 351 13.23 -5.77 22.01
CA VAL A 351 14.05 -6.75 22.74
C VAL A 351 15.07 -5.99 23.57
N ALA A 352 14.91 -6.02 24.90
CA ALA A 352 15.88 -5.44 25.82
C ALA A 352 16.91 -6.48 26.25
N VAL A 353 18.18 -6.14 26.06
CA VAL A 353 19.36 -6.92 26.45
C VAL A 353 19.95 -6.29 27.71
N ASN A 354 20.21 -7.05 28.77
CA ASN A 354 20.79 -6.53 30.01
C ASN A 354 21.92 -7.44 30.54
N GLU A 355 22.54 -7.08 31.66
CA GLU A 355 23.62 -7.89 32.24
C GLU A 355 23.17 -9.31 32.62
N ASN A 356 21.89 -9.49 32.97
CA ASN A 356 21.35 -10.81 33.22
C ASN A 356 21.29 -11.66 31.94
N THR A 357 21.08 -11.03 30.79
CA THR A 357 21.16 -11.69 29.47
C THR A 357 22.55 -12.26 29.23
N ILE A 358 23.64 -11.58 29.64
CA ILE A 358 25.01 -12.12 29.51
C ILE A 358 25.16 -13.43 30.30
N LYS A 359 24.58 -13.49 31.50
CA LYS A 359 24.73 -14.63 32.41
C LYS A 359 23.82 -15.81 32.04
N THR A 360 22.59 -15.51 31.59
CA THR A 360 21.51 -16.51 31.47
C THR A 360 21.07 -16.76 30.03
N GLY A 361 21.47 -15.92 29.07
CA GLY A 361 20.96 -15.95 27.70
C GLY A 361 19.51 -15.50 27.55
N ILE A 362 18.88 -14.95 28.60
CA ILE A 362 17.47 -14.54 28.60
C ILE A 362 17.35 -13.03 28.31
N THR A 363 16.52 -12.69 27.33
CA THR A 363 16.15 -11.31 26.94
C THR A 363 14.72 -10.99 27.35
N LEU A 364 14.38 -9.70 27.38
CA LEU A 364 13.02 -9.23 27.62
C LEU A 364 12.40 -8.71 26.32
N VAL A 365 11.37 -9.39 25.83
CA VAL A 365 10.66 -9.03 24.60
C VAL A 365 9.37 -8.30 24.98
N ARG A 366 9.24 -7.03 24.60
CA ARG A 366 8.04 -6.21 24.78
C ARG A 366 7.22 -6.19 23.50
N ASN A 367 5.91 -6.45 23.61
CA ASN A 367 4.94 -6.23 22.53
C ASN A 367 4.40 -4.79 22.58
N ARG A 368 4.37 -4.09 21.44
CA ARG A 368 3.87 -2.72 21.29
C ARG A 368 2.42 -2.56 21.74
N ASP A 369 1.55 -3.48 21.32
CA ASP A 369 0.10 -3.32 21.46
C ASP A 369 -0.37 -3.64 22.88
N THR A 370 0.20 -4.68 23.51
CA THR A 370 -0.14 -5.08 24.89
C THR A 370 0.74 -4.42 25.94
N THR A 371 1.92 -3.93 25.55
CA THR A 371 2.98 -3.41 26.44
C THR A 371 3.57 -4.45 27.41
N ILE A 372 3.14 -5.71 27.31
CA ILE A 372 3.61 -6.83 28.15
C ILE A 372 5.03 -7.21 27.74
N LYS A 373 5.84 -7.58 28.76
CA LYS A 373 7.23 -8.03 28.60
C LYS A 373 7.32 -9.51 28.93
N GLU A 374 7.85 -10.30 28.00
CA GLU A 374 8.07 -11.74 28.15
C GLU A 374 9.56 -12.06 28.20
N GLN A 375 9.93 -13.08 28.96
CA GLN A 375 11.31 -13.56 29.04
C GLN A 375 11.55 -14.62 27.97
N VAL A 376 12.49 -14.36 27.06
CA VAL A 376 12.77 -15.25 25.92
C VAL A 376 14.26 -15.48 25.81
N HIS A 377 14.66 -16.75 25.72
CA HIS A 377 16.06 -17.11 25.48
C HIS A 377 16.49 -16.68 24.07
N ILE A 378 17.72 -16.17 23.92
CA ILE A 378 18.23 -15.63 22.65
C ILE A 378 18.03 -16.61 21.49
N SER A 379 18.30 -17.91 21.71
CA SER A 379 18.15 -18.93 20.68
C SER A 379 16.72 -19.16 20.19
N GLN A 380 15.70 -18.68 20.91
CA GLN A 380 14.29 -18.82 20.55
C GLN A 380 13.70 -17.54 19.95
N LEU A 381 14.42 -16.41 20.01
CA LEU A 381 13.93 -15.11 19.53
C LEU A 381 13.53 -15.15 18.05
N GLN A 382 14.40 -15.69 17.20
CA GLN A 382 14.14 -15.80 15.76
C GLN A 382 12.86 -16.58 15.49
N HIS A 383 12.73 -17.77 16.08
CA HIS A 383 11.57 -18.63 15.89
C HIS A 383 10.28 -17.99 16.41
N MET A 384 10.32 -17.34 17.58
CA MET A 384 9.19 -16.62 18.14
C MET A 384 8.73 -15.52 17.17
N LEU A 385 9.64 -14.64 16.73
CA LEU A 385 9.30 -13.51 15.87
C LEU A 385 8.76 -13.95 14.50
N LEU A 386 9.35 -14.99 13.89
CA LEU A 386 8.84 -15.54 12.63
C LEU A 386 7.43 -16.09 12.78
N ARG A 387 7.13 -16.77 13.90
CA ARG A 387 5.78 -17.28 14.17
C ARG A 387 4.78 -16.13 14.29
N TYR A 388 5.11 -15.05 14.98
CA TYR A 388 4.23 -13.87 15.06
C TYR A 388 4.01 -13.19 13.70
N MET A 389 5.04 -13.15 12.85
CA MET A 389 4.91 -12.58 11.50
C MET A 389 4.05 -13.44 10.55
N GLN A 390 3.91 -14.73 10.86
CA GLN A 390 3.11 -15.69 10.07
C GLN A 390 1.70 -15.91 10.62
N ALA A 391 1.47 -15.63 11.91
CA ALA A 391 0.24 -15.97 12.63
C ALA A 391 -0.97 -15.06 12.34
N ASP A 392 -0.85 -14.10 11.41
CA ASP A 392 -1.90 -13.12 11.06
C ASP A 392 -2.32 -13.16 9.57
#